data_AF-A0A8J8NJ36-F1
#
_entry.id   AF-A0A8J8NJ36-F1
#
_cell.length_a   1.000
_cell.length_b   1.000
_cell.length_c   1.000
_cell.angle_alpha   90.00
_cell.angle_beta   90.00
_cell.angle_gamma   90.00
#
_symmetry.space_group_name_H-M   'P 1'
#
loop_
_entity.id
_entity.type
_entity.pdbx_description
1 polymer ?
#
loop_
_entity_poly.entity_id
_entity_poly.type
_entity_poly.pdbx_seq_one_letter_code
_entity_poly.pdbx_strand_id
1 'polypeptide(L)'
;MGKSSVSKGASAVADADYLRDEDEEIKFETVNHDCSLAVQNARLAKDWTQAQLAKAVNEKPSAILDLEAGTAQYNADLINRIEKVLGVKIPRGRKGGARRRGKNPAAGGF
;
A
#
# COMPACT_ATOMS: atom_id res chain seq x y z
N MET A 1 4.18 65.33 26.76
CA MET A 1 3.88 64.07 26.05
C MET A 1 5.03 63.73 25.12
N GLY A 2 5.85 62.75 25.50
CA GLY A 2 7.00 62.32 24.73
C GLY A 2 6.63 61.41 23.55
N LYS A 3 7.40 61.52 22.47
CA LYS A 3 7.52 60.47 21.45
C LYS A 3 8.99 60.41 21.03
N SER A 4 9.73 59.55 21.70
CA SER A 4 11.09 59.16 21.34
C SER A 4 11.03 57.91 20.48
N SER A 5 12.04 57.79 19.61
CA SER A 5 12.58 56.53 19.10
C SER A 5 11.87 55.87 17.91
N VAL A 6 12.49 55.99 16.74
CA VAL A 6 12.47 54.92 15.73
C VAL A 6 13.90 54.41 15.61
N SER A 7 14.09 53.22 16.15
CA SER A 7 15.31 52.42 16.12
C SER A 7 15.62 51.97 14.70
N LYS A 8 16.85 52.23 14.27
CA LYS A 8 17.43 51.69 13.03
C LYS A 8 18.14 50.40 13.39
N GLY A 9 17.51 49.27 13.12
CA GLY A 9 18.05 47.93 13.32
C GLY A 9 17.65 47.03 12.16
N ALA A 10 18.32 47.20 11.02
CA ALA A 10 18.29 46.21 9.96
C ALA A 10 19.41 45.20 10.24
N SER A 11 19.11 44.18 11.05
CA SER A 11 19.95 42.98 11.10
C SER A 11 19.49 42.07 9.98
N ALA A 12 20.29 42.07 8.92
CA ALA A 12 20.14 41.22 7.76
C ALA A 12 20.19 39.74 8.17
N VAL A 13 19.09 39.04 7.86
CA VAL A 13 19.03 37.69 7.28
C VAL A 13 20.29 36.83 7.43
N ALA A 14 20.31 35.96 8.44
CA ALA A 14 21.23 34.81 8.45
C ALA A 14 20.72 33.67 9.36
N ASP A 15 19.43 33.33 9.32
CA ASP A 15 18.89 32.15 10.02
C ASP A 15 17.83 31.42 9.16
N ALA A 16 18.11 31.22 7.87
CA ALA A 16 17.18 30.60 6.93
C ALA A 16 17.74 29.36 6.22
N ASP A 17 18.76 28.69 6.77
CA ASP A 17 19.48 27.62 6.05
C ASP A 17 19.52 26.25 6.76
N TYR A 18 18.94 26.08 7.96
CA TYR A 18 19.10 24.80 8.70
C TYR A 18 17.82 24.19 9.27
N LEU A 19 16.68 24.41 8.60
CA LEU A 19 15.49 23.54 8.73
C LEU A 19 15.04 23.05 7.35
N ARG A 20 16.00 22.64 6.53
CA ARG A 20 15.70 21.77 5.39
C ARG A 20 15.84 20.34 5.89
N ASP A 21 14.90 19.93 6.73
CA ASP A 21 14.61 18.51 6.90
C ASP A 21 14.31 17.99 5.51
N GLU A 22 15.31 17.35 4.90
CA GLU A 22 15.10 16.51 3.73
C GLU A 22 14.31 15.31 4.25
N ASP A 23 12.99 15.49 4.38
CA ASP A 23 12.02 14.41 4.53
C ASP A 23 12.26 13.47 3.35
N GLU A 24 13.12 12.47 3.57
CA GLU A 24 13.41 11.40 2.64
C GLU A 24 12.08 10.70 2.36
N GLU A 25 11.41 11.11 1.28
CA GLU A 25 10.07 10.63 0.92
C GLU A 25 10.17 9.13 0.65
N ILE A 26 9.87 8.33 1.67
CA ILE A 26 9.89 6.88 1.58
C ILE A 26 8.75 6.48 0.65
N LYS A 27 9.08 6.28 -0.63
CA LYS A 27 8.13 5.85 -1.67
C LYS A 27 7.74 4.41 -1.41
N PHE A 28 6.65 4.20 -0.70
CA PHE A 28 6.07 2.88 -0.51
C PHE A 28 5.30 2.45 -1.76
N GLU A 29 5.55 1.22 -2.24
CA GLU A 29 4.75 0.60 -3.30
C GLU A 29 3.34 0.36 -2.71
N THR A 30 2.32 1.01 -3.26
CA THR A 30 0.92 0.85 -2.83
C THR A 30 0.25 -0.31 -3.55
N VAL A 31 -0.85 -0.79 -2.98
CA VAL A 31 -1.68 -1.82 -3.61
C VAL A 31 -2.26 -1.27 -4.93
N ASN A 32 -2.00 -1.98 -6.03
CA ASN A 32 -2.51 -1.57 -7.35
C ASN A 32 -4.04 -1.73 -7.43
N HIS A 33 -4.69 -0.94 -8.27
CA HIS A 33 -6.15 -0.90 -8.43
C HIS A 33 -6.76 -2.27 -8.79
N ASP A 34 -6.10 -3.04 -9.65
CA ASP A 34 -6.56 -4.40 -9.98
C ASP A 34 -6.59 -5.34 -8.76
N CYS A 35 -5.63 -5.18 -7.85
CA CYS A 35 -5.53 -5.98 -6.63
C CYS A 35 -6.67 -5.63 -5.67
N SER A 36 -6.93 -4.33 -5.47
CA SER A 36 -7.99 -3.85 -4.58
C SER A 36 -9.37 -4.29 -5.06
N LEU A 37 -9.64 -4.15 -6.36
CA LEU A 37 -10.89 -4.58 -6.99
C LEU A 37 -11.08 -6.10 -6.88
N ALA A 38 -10.02 -6.88 -7.12
CA ALA A 38 -10.10 -8.34 -7.02
C ALA A 38 -10.42 -8.81 -5.60
N VAL A 39 -9.85 -8.17 -4.57
CA VAL A 39 -10.16 -8.50 -3.17
C VAL A 39 -11.62 -8.15 -2.85
N GLN A 40 -12.09 -6.97 -3.26
CA GLN A 40 -13.48 -6.57 -3.06
C GLN A 40 -14.45 -7.56 -3.72
N ASN A 41 -14.22 -7.90 -4.99
CA ASN A 41 -15.06 -8.84 -5.74
C ASN A 41 -15.07 -10.23 -5.10
N ALA A 42 -13.91 -10.73 -4.65
CA ALA A 42 -13.81 -12.03 -4.01
C ALA A 42 -14.48 -12.06 -2.63
N ARG A 43 -14.47 -10.94 -1.90
CA ARG A 43 -15.21 -10.78 -0.65
C ARG A 43 -16.71 -10.82 -0.88
N LEU A 44 -17.20 -10.06 -1.88
CA LEU A 44 -18.61 -10.03 -2.25
C LEU A 44 -19.10 -11.39 -2.75
N ALA A 45 -18.28 -12.12 -3.51
CA ALA A 45 -18.60 -13.48 -3.97
C ALA A 45 -18.72 -14.51 -2.83
N LYS A 46 -18.16 -14.21 -1.66
CA LYS A 46 -18.30 -15.02 -0.43
C LYS A 46 -19.32 -14.48 0.56
N ASP A 47 -20.04 -13.40 0.22
CA ASP A 47 -20.94 -12.68 1.11
C ASP A 47 -20.27 -12.23 2.42
N TRP A 48 -18.99 -11.87 2.34
CA TRP A 48 -18.22 -11.45 3.51
C TRP A 48 -18.21 -9.93 3.70
N THR A 49 -18.12 -9.51 4.96
CA THR A 49 -17.85 -8.11 5.33
C THR A 49 -16.35 -7.85 5.45
N GLN A 50 -15.92 -6.59 5.40
CA GLN A 50 -14.51 -6.22 5.62
C GLN A 50 -13.99 -6.74 6.97
N ALA A 51 -14.82 -6.66 8.01
CA ALA A 51 -14.49 -7.15 9.34
C ALA A 51 -14.32 -8.68 9.39
N GLN A 52 -15.15 -9.43 8.65
CA GLN A 52 -15.01 -10.88 8.56
C GLN A 52 -13.74 -11.28 7.83
N LEU A 53 -13.41 -10.60 6.72
CA LEU A 53 -12.14 -10.80 6.01
C LEU A 53 -10.95 -10.48 6.93
N ALA A 54 -10.98 -9.32 7.60
CA ALA A 54 -9.96 -8.89 8.55
C ALA A 54 -9.72 -9.92 9.66
N LYS A 55 -10.80 -10.44 10.27
CA LYS A 55 -10.72 -11.50 11.29
C LYS A 55 -10.13 -12.80 10.73
N ALA A 56 -10.50 -13.18 9.51
CA ALA A 56 -10.02 -14.41 8.89
C ALA A 56 -8.53 -14.35 8.52
N VAL A 57 -8.02 -13.17 8.15
CA VAL A 57 -6.59 -12.98 7.85
C VAL A 57 -5.78 -12.50 9.06
N ASN A 58 -6.39 -12.29 10.24
CA ASN A 58 -5.75 -11.68 11.41
C ASN A 58 -5.16 -10.29 11.14
N GLU A 59 -5.96 -9.40 10.54
CA GLU A 59 -5.61 -7.99 10.34
C GLU A 59 -6.64 -7.04 10.95
N LYS A 60 -6.29 -5.76 11.00
CA LYS A 60 -7.20 -4.69 11.37
C LYS A 60 -8.22 -4.41 10.25
N PRO A 61 -9.48 -4.10 10.57
CA PRO A 61 -10.49 -3.74 9.56
C PRO A 61 -10.07 -2.51 8.73
N SER A 62 -9.37 -1.55 9.34
CA SER A 62 -8.81 -0.39 8.62
C SER A 62 -7.82 -0.78 7.53
N ALA A 63 -6.96 -1.78 7.78
CA ALA A 63 -6.01 -2.23 6.77
C ALA A 63 -6.70 -2.86 5.55
N ILE A 64 -7.82 -3.55 5.76
CA ILE A 64 -8.65 -4.09 4.66
C ILE A 64 -9.36 -2.97 3.89
N LEU A 65 -9.86 -1.95 4.60
CA LEU A 65 -10.48 -0.78 3.99
C LEU A 65 -9.49 -0.03 3.09
N ASP A 66 -8.28 0.24 3.59
CA ASP A 66 -7.21 0.89 2.83
C ASP A 66 -6.75 0.04 1.64
N LEU A 67 -6.76 -1.29 1.81
CA LEU A 67 -6.41 -2.22 0.74
C LEU A 67 -7.44 -2.23 -0.38
N GLU A 68 -8.73 -2.24 -0.05
CA GLU A 68 -9.82 -2.13 -1.04
C GLU A 68 -9.89 -0.73 -1.68
N ALA A 69 -9.44 0.32 -0.97
CA ALA A 69 -9.27 1.66 -1.52
C ALA A 69 -8.03 1.81 -2.41
N GLY A 70 -7.06 0.89 -2.34
CA GLY A 70 -5.78 0.97 -3.07
C GLY A 70 -4.79 1.98 -2.46
N THR A 71 -5.04 2.45 -1.24
CA THR A 71 -4.17 3.38 -0.51
C THR A 71 -3.22 2.66 0.44
N ALA A 72 -3.50 1.39 0.77
CA ALA A 72 -2.63 0.59 1.62
C ALA A 72 -1.25 0.36 0.99
N GLN A 73 -0.24 0.29 1.85
CA GLN A 73 1.07 -0.22 1.50
C GLN A 73 0.96 -1.68 1.04
N TYR A 74 1.64 -2.00 -0.06
CA TYR A 74 1.67 -3.36 -0.59
C TYR A 74 2.31 -4.32 0.41
N ASN A 75 1.52 -5.28 0.90
CA ASN A 75 1.97 -6.35 1.78
C ASN A 75 1.71 -7.71 1.12
N ALA A 76 2.78 -8.34 0.63
CA ALA A 76 2.69 -9.64 -0.04
C ALA A 76 2.16 -10.76 0.86
N ASP A 77 2.47 -10.72 2.16
CA ASP A 77 2.00 -11.72 3.13
C ASP A 77 0.48 -11.61 3.35
N LEU A 78 -0.03 -10.38 3.50
CA LEU A 78 -1.46 -10.13 3.61
C LEU A 78 -2.20 -10.65 2.37
N ILE A 79 -1.69 -10.33 1.17
CA ILE A 79 -2.30 -10.81 -0.09
C ILE A 79 -2.30 -12.35 -0.14
N ASN A 80 -1.20 -13.01 0.24
CA ASN A 80 -1.15 -14.47 0.30
C ASN A 80 -2.19 -15.06 1.28
N ARG A 81 -2.40 -14.42 2.43
CA ARG A 81 -3.43 -14.82 3.41
C ARG A 81 -4.83 -14.64 2.82
N ILE A 82 -5.09 -13.51 2.17
CA ILE A 82 -6.36 -13.22 1.50
C ILE A 82 -6.64 -14.25 0.40
N GLU A 83 -5.66 -14.58 -0.44
CA GLU A 83 -5.78 -15.59 -1.50
C GLU A 83 -6.20 -16.96 -0.93
N LYS A 84 -5.58 -17.40 0.16
CA LYS A 84 -5.91 -18.68 0.82
C LYS A 84 -7.30 -18.68 1.43
N VAL A 85 -7.65 -17.60 2.10
CA VAL A 85 -8.92 -17.47 2.83
C VAL A 85 -10.09 -17.32 1.85
N LEU A 86 -9.94 -16.51 0.80
CA LEU A 86 -10.96 -16.30 -0.22
C LEU A 86 -10.96 -17.40 -1.29
N GLY A 87 -9.87 -18.17 -1.43
CA GLY A 87 -9.76 -19.24 -2.43
C GLY A 87 -9.64 -18.73 -3.87
N VAL A 88 -9.24 -17.47 -4.04
CA VAL A 88 -9.07 -16.82 -5.34
C VAL A 88 -7.63 -16.39 -5.53
N LYS A 89 -7.23 -16.16 -6.78
CA LYS A 89 -5.92 -15.59 -7.10
C LYS A 89 -6.05 -14.08 -7.28
N ILE A 90 -5.31 -13.31 -6.49
CA ILE A 90 -5.35 -11.86 -6.53
C ILE A 90 -4.23 -11.35 -7.46
N PRO A 91 -4.54 -10.54 -8.48
CA PRO A 91 -3.54 -9.99 -9.38
C PRO A 91 -2.64 -9.00 -8.61
N ARG A 92 -1.32 -9.22 -8.68
CA ARG A 92 -0.34 -8.42 -7.92
C ARG A 92 0.10 -7.13 -8.64
N GLY A 93 -0.58 -6.74 -9.72
CA GLY A 93 -0.25 -5.52 -10.48
C GLY A 93 1.10 -5.51 -11.20
N ARG A 94 2.00 -6.48 -10.97
CA ARG A 94 3.25 -6.62 -11.72
C ARG A 94 2.95 -7.10 -13.13
N LYS A 95 2.92 -6.16 -14.08
CA LYS A 95 2.89 -6.43 -15.52
C LYS A 95 4.11 -7.31 -15.86
N GLY A 96 3.90 -8.59 -16.18
CA GLY A 96 4.93 -9.47 -16.74
C GLY A 96 5.53 -10.49 -15.79
N GLY A 97 4.75 -11.50 -15.43
CA GLY A 97 5.23 -12.73 -14.77
C GLY A 97 4.71 -13.99 -15.45
N ALA A 98 4.48 -13.96 -16.75
CA ALA A 98 4.26 -15.16 -17.56
C ALA A 98 5.56 -15.98 -17.67
N ARG A 99 6.08 -16.48 -16.54
CA ARG A 99 7.08 -17.54 -16.55
C ARG A 99 6.36 -18.87 -16.28
N ARG A 100 5.87 -19.41 -17.40
CA ARG A 100 5.85 -20.84 -17.74
C ARG A 100 5.25 -21.75 -16.67
N ARG A 101 3.93 -21.88 -16.72
CA ARG A 101 3.25 -23.15 -16.42
C ARG A 101 3.76 -24.20 -17.43
N GLY A 102 4.93 -24.78 -17.15
CA GLY A 102 5.48 -25.93 -17.87
C GLY A 102 5.24 -27.19 -17.04
N LYS A 103 3.98 -27.65 -17.00
CA LYS A 103 3.65 -29.00 -16.53
C LYS A 103 3.73 -29.91 -17.75
N ASN A 104 4.78 -30.73 -17.85
CA ASN A 104 4.66 -32.07 -18.39
C ASN A 104 5.81 -32.97 -17.87
N PRO A 105 5.58 -33.94 -16.97
CA PRO A 105 6.50 -35.05 -16.82
C PRO A 105 6.30 -35.95 -18.05
N ALA A 106 7.19 -35.82 -19.03
CA ALA A 106 7.17 -36.72 -20.18
C ALA A 106 7.37 -38.16 -19.68
N ALA A 107 6.41 -38.98 -20.08
CA ALA A 107 6.29 -40.39 -19.82
C ALA A 107 7.54 -41.17 -20.23
N GLY A 108 7.73 -42.32 -19.57
CA GLY A 108 8.59 -43.38 -20.04
C GLY A 108 8.26 -43.79 -21.48
N GLY A 109 9.29 -44.21 -22.19
CA GLY A 109 9.21 -44.77 -23.54
C GLY A 109 10.53 -45.44 -23.87
N PHE A 110 10.47 -46.78 -23.86
CA PHE A 110 11.43 -47.80 -24.33
C PHE A 110 12.67 -48.08 -23.48
#